data_AF-K1SQ04-F1
#
_entry.id   AF-K1SQ04-F1
#
_cell.length_a   1.000
_cell.length_b   1.000
_cell.length_c   1.000
_cell.angle_alpha   90.00
_cell.angle_beta   90.00
_cell.angle_gamma   90.00
#
_symmetry.space_group_name_H-M   'P 1'
#
loop_
_entity.id
_entity.type
_entity.pdbx_description
1 polymer ?
#
loop_
_entity_poly.entity_id
_entity_poly.type
_entity_poly.pdbx_seq_one_letter_code
_entity_poly.pdbx_strand_id
1 'polypeptide(L)' 'MAICMIAAVGKNLELGKGNDLIWHFKDDMAFFKETTMGSSVIMG' A
#
# COMPACT_ATOMS: atom_id res chain seq x y z
N MET A 1 21.03 6.61 -1.18
CA MET A 1 19.94 5.80 -0.57
C MET A 1 18.65 6.58 -0.74
N ALA A 2 17.61 5.99 -1.31
CA ALA A 2 16.33 6.66 -1.58
C ALA A 2 15.24 6.09 -0.67
N ILE A 3 14.35 6.96 -0.19
CA ILE A 3 13.16 6.59 0.60
C ILE A 3 11.96 6.78 -0.32
N CYS A 4 11.17 5.72 -0.47
CA CYS A 4 9.98 5.70 -1.32
C CYS A 4 8.73 5.46 -0.48
N MET A 5 7.60 6.02 -0.90
CA MET A 5 6.30 5.76 -0.31
C MET A 5 5.39 5.12 -1.36
N ILE A 6 4.57 4.16 -0.94
CA ILE A 6 3.58 3.48 -1.75
C ILE A 6 2.29 3.38 -0.93
N ALA A 7 1.16 3.76 -1.52
CA ALA A 7 -0.14 3.68 -0.88
C ALA A 7 -1.25 3.61 -1.94
N ALA A 8 -2.27 2.80 -1.70
CA ALA A 8 -3.53 2.89 -2.42
C ALA A 8 -4.36 4.01 -1.77
N VAL A 9 -4.80 4.99 -2.56
CA VAL A 9 -5.44 6.20 -2.04
C VAL A 9 -6.80 6.41 -2.71
N GLY A 10 -7.84 6.61 -1.90
CA GLY A 10 -9.18 6.94 -2.37
C GLY A 10 -9.29 8.39 -2.89
N LYS A 11 -10.45 8.73 -3.47
CA LYS A 11 -10.68 10.06 -4.06
C LYS A 11 -10.56 11.21 -3.06
N ASN A 12 -10.81 10.95 -1.77
CA ASN A 12 -10.68 11.94 -0.70
C ASN A 12 -9.55 11.59 0.26
N LEU A 13 -8.47 10.99 -0.25
CA LEU A 13 -7.27 10.62 0.53
C LEU A 13 -7.52 9.53 1.58
N GLU A 14 -8.52 8.68 1.37
CA GLU A 14 -8.76 7.54 2.24
C GLU A 14 -7.68 6.48 2.06
N LEU A 15 -7.33 5.75 3.14
CA LEU A 15 -6.33 4.67 3.14
C LEU A 15 -6.85 3.41 3.83
N GLY A 16 -7.49 3.59 4.98
CA GLY A 16 -7.96 2.52 5.85
C GLY A 16 -9.01 3.03 6.84
N LYS A 17 -9.77 2.12 7.44
CA LYS A 17 -10.76 2.43 8.48
C LYS A 17 -10.69 1.37 9.56
N GLY A 18 -10.47 1.79 10.81
CA GLY A 18 -10.47 0.87 11.95
C GLY A 18 -9.33 -0.16 11.93
N ASN A 19 -8.15 0.20 11.43
CA ASN A 19 -7.00 -0.68 11.22
C ASN A 19 -7.16 -1.73 10.09
N ASP A 20 -8.23 -1.60 9.30
CA ASP A 20 -8.49 -2.43 8.12
C ASP A 20 -8.43 -1.60 6.83
N LEU A 21 -8.19 -2.29 5.71
CA LEU A 21 -8.29 -1.69 4.39
C LEU A 21 -9.76 -1.45 4.03
N ILE A 22 -10.04 -0.29 3.44
CA ILE A 22 -11.40 0.08 3.01
C ILE A 22 -11.84 -0.79 1.83
N TRP A 23 -10.88 -1.28 1.03
CA TRP A 23 -11.12 -2.13 -0.14
C TRP A 23 -10.22 -3.36 -0.14
N HIS A 24 -10.71 -4.40 -0.81
CA HIS A 24 -9.99 -5.65 -1.01
C HIS A 24 -9.88 -5.92 -2.51
N PHE A 25 -8.86 -5.36 -3.14
CA PHE A 25 -8.54 -5.61 -4.55
C PHE A 25 -7.37 -6.57 -4.62
N LYS A 26 -7.56 -7.75 -5.22
CA LYS A 26 -6.47 -8.72 -5.40
C LYS A 26 -5.33 -8.14 -6.21
N ASP A 27 -5.67 -7.32 -7.20
CA ASP A 27 -4.70 -6.70 -8.11
C ASP A 27 -3.85 -5.63 -7.40
N ASP A 28 -4.42 -4.91 -6.42
CA ASP A 28 -3.70 -3.93 -5.61
C ASP A 28 -2.62 -4.61 -4.75
N MET A 29 -2.96 -5.74 -4.13
CA MET A 29 -2.00 -6.54 -3.37
C MET A 29 -0.93 -7.18 -4.25
N ALA A 30 -1.28 -7.60 -5.46
CA ALA A 30 -0.31 -8.11 -6.42
C ALA A 30 0.68 -7.01 -6.85
N PHE A 31 0.17 -5.81 -7.16
CA PHE A 31 0.98 -4.65 -7.50
C PHE A 31 1.89 -4.21 -6.35
N PHE A 32 1.37 -4.13 -5.13
CA PHE A 32 2.17 -3.80 -3.94
C PHE A 32 3.34 -4.79 -3.79
N LYS A 33 3.03 -6.09 -3.85
CA LYS A 33 4.05 -7.15 -3.73
C LYS A 33 5.11 -7.06 -4.81
N GLU A 34 4.73 -6.86 -6.07
CA GLU A 34 5.66 -6.72 -7.19
C GLU A 34 6.55 -5.48 -7.00
N THR A 35 5.96 -4.35 -6.64
CA THR A 35 6.66 -3.07 -6.50
C THR A 35 7.65 -3.05 -5.34
N THR A 36 7.30 -3.67 -4.22
CA THR A 36 8.16 -3.70 -3.03
C THR A 36 9.13 -4.88 -3.01
N MET A 37 9.07 -5.79 -3.97
CA MET A 37 9.91 -6.98 -3.99
C MET A 37 11.41 -6.59 -4.01
N GLY A 38 12.20 -7.20 -3.13
CA GLY A 38 13.63 -6.90 -3.01
C GLY A 38 13.96 -5.60 -2.26
N SER A 39 12.96 -4.82 -1.85
CA SER A 39 13.12 -3.65 -0.98
C SER A 39 12.79 -3.98 0.48
N SER A 40 13.37 -3.23 1.42
CA SER A 40 12.95 -3.28 2.82
C SER A 40 11.65 -2.50 2.99
N VAL A 41 10.59 -3.18 3.42
CA VAL A 41 9.28 -2.57 3.69
C VAL A 41 9.21 -2.20 5.17
N ILE A 42 8.88 -0.93 5.45
CA ILE A 42 8.66 -0.41 6.80
C ILE A 42 7.17 -0.12 6.93
N MET A 43 6.53 -0.71 7.95
CA MET A 43 5.11 -0.52 8.28
C MET A 43 4.98 -0.05 9.73
N GLY A 44 3.93 0.71 10.02
CA GLY A 44 3.58 1.16 11.37
C GLY A 44 2.72 0.18 12.14
#